data_AF-A0A7C7C3D2-F1
#
_entry.id   AF-A0A7C7C3D2-F1
#
_cell.length_a   1.000
_cell.length_b   1.000
_cell.length_c   1.000
_cell.angle_alpha   90.00
_cell.angle_beta   90.00
_cell.angle_gamma   90.00
#
_symmetry.space_group_name_H-M   'P 1'
#
loop_
_entity.id
_entity.type
_entity.pdbx_description
1 polymer ?
#
loop_
_entity_poly.entity_id
_entity_poly.type
_entity_poly.pdbx_seq_one_letter_code
_entity_poly.pdbx_strand_id
1 'polypeptide(L)'
;YGPIGHLIDTVAAVATVFGLATSLGFGVQQINAGLNYMFGVPESVGIQVGLIAGITCITLVSVVLGLDRGIRRLSELNIGLAGILLLFVIVVGPTLFLFDSLVQNVGLYLSHLPQLSLWTEAYQSTSWQNDWTIFYWAWWIAWSPFVGMFIARISRGRTIQEFVLGVVAVPFVMTLVWLTAFGNSALYEELFGQGGMATVITDNAAFGLFALLERYPVSEVSAAIGVILVAIFFVTSADSGAYVVGIITAGGQETPSVGLRALWAILGSVVAAGFLIGGGLVALRTASILSGLPFAIVLTVLCVSLLKGLREEFHKM
;
A
#
# COMPACT_ATOMS: atom_id res chain seq x y z
N TYR A 1 28.96 8.77 1.77
CA TYR A 1 29.47 9.84 0.88
C TYR A 1 30.17 9.24 -0.33
N GLY A 2 30.32 10.01 -1.40
CA GLY A 2 30.95 9.57 -2.65
C GLY A 2 29.99 8.84 -3.60
N PRO A 3 30.47 8.39 -4.77
CA PRO A 3 29.64 7.87 -5.85
C PRO A 3 28.72 6.70 -5.46
N ILE A 4 29.22 5.80 -4.60
CA ILE A 4 28.45 4.63 -4.12
C ILE A 4 27.30 5.08 -3.20
N GLY A 5 27.53 6.07 -2.34
CA GLY A 5 26.48 6.64 -1.50
C GLY A 5 25.39 7.32 -2.33
N HIS A 6 25.79 8.14 -3.30
CA HIS A 6 24.84 8.78 -4.22
C HIS A 6 24.04 7.78 -5.05
N LEU A 7 24.64 6.64 -5.44
CA LEU A 7 23.93 5.56 -6.11
C LEU A 7 22.85 4.96 -5.20
N ILE A 8 23.18 4.66 -3.93
CA ILE A 8 22.21 4.14 -2.96
C ILE A 8 21.04 5.10 -2.79
N ASP A 9 21.32 6.39 -2.56
CA ASP A 9 20.29 7.41 -2.37
C ASP A 9 19.40 7.57 -3.63
N THR A 10 20.01 7.50 -4.82
CA THR A 10 19.28 7.59 -6.09
C THR A 10 18.37 6.37 -6.29
N VAL A 11 18.87 5.16 -6.08
CA VAL A 11 18.06 3.94 -6.20
C VAL A 11 16.93 3.93 -5.16
N ALA A 12 17.21 4.37 -3.92
CA ALA A 12 16.19 4.51 -2.88
C ALA A 12 15.08 5.50 -3.26
N ALA A 13 15.45 6.67 -3.80
CA ALA A 13 14.50 7.67 -4.26
C ALA A 13 13.63 7.15 -5.43
N VAL A 14 14.25 6.55 -6.45
CA VAL A 14 13.54 5.98 -7.61
C VAL A 14 12.61 4.85 -7.18
N ALA A 15 13.09 3.91 -6.36
CA ALA A 15 12.28 2.80 -5.86
C ALA A 15 11.07 3.32 -5.06
N THR A 16 11.28 4.32 -4.20
CA THR A 16 10.18 4.92 -3.44
C THR A 16 9.13 5.56 -4.35
N VAL A 17 9.56 6.33 -5.35
CA VAL A 17 8.63 6.97 -6.31
C VAL A 17 7.83 5.93 -7.08
N PHE A 18 8.46 4.84 -7.53
CA PHE A 18 7.79 3.79 -8.30
C PHE A 18 6.81 2.99 -7.43
N GLY A 19 7.20 2.62 -6.20
CA GLY A 19 6.32 1.93 -5.26
C GLY A 19 5.12 2.80 -4.84
N LEU A 20 5.33 4.11 -4.63
CA LEU A 20 4.24 5.06 -4.43
C LEU A 20 3.35 5.12 -5.67
N ALA A 21 3.91 5.29 -6.87
CA ALA A 21 3.14 5.36 -8.10
C ALA A 21 2.25 4.12 -8.34
N THR A 22 2.75 2.91 -8.03
CA THR A 22 1.94 1.68 -8.07
C THR A 22 0.74 1.76 -7.13
N SER A 23 0.96 2.20 -5.88
CA SER A 23 -0.10 2.35 -4.87
C SER A 23 -1.14 3.39 -5.29
N LEU A 24 -0.69 4.53 -5.81
CA LEU A 24 -1.55 5.60 -6.34
C LEU A 24 -2.37 5.12 -7.54
N GLY A 25 -1.76 4.34 -8.43
CA GLY A 25 -2.43 3.73 -9.58
C GLY A 25 -3.57 2.79 -9.18
N PHE A 26 -3.34 1.89 -8.22
CA PHE A 26 -4.42 1.04 -7.70
C PHE A 26 -5.50 1.85 -6.99
N GLY A 27 -5.09 2.86 -6.21
CA GLY A 27 -6.03 3.74 -5.53
C GLY A 27 -6.97 4.46 -6.51
N VAL A 28 -6.45 5.00 -7.61
CA VAL A 28 -7.31 5.69 -8.57
C VAL A 28 -8.20 4.75 -9.39
N GLN A 29 -7.72 3.53 -9.69
CA GLN A 29 -8.55 2.49 -10.30
C GLN A 29 -9.73 2.16 -9.39
N GLN A 30 -9.48 2.00 -8.09
CA GLN A 30 -10.51 1.73 -7.10
C GLN A 30 -11.47 2.92 -6.90
N ILE A 31 -10.97 4.16 -6.91
CA ILE A 31 -11.84 5.35 -6.89
C ILE A 31 -12.74 5.38 -8.14
N ASN A 32 -12.18 5.15 -9.33
CA ASN A 32 -12.98 5.16 -10.56
C ASN A 32 -14.04 4.04 -10.55
N ALA A 33 -13.70 2.84 -10.08
CA ALA A 33 -14.66 1.74 -9.93
C ALA A 33 -15.80 2.10 -8.95
N GLY A 34 -15.49 2.76 -7.83
CA GLY A 34 -16.51 3.23 -6.90
C GLY A 34 -17.38 4.35 -7.46
N LEU A 35 -16.81 5.28 -8.23
CA LEU A 35 -17.58 6.31 -8.94
C LEU A 35 -18.46 5.71 -10.05
N ASN A 36 -17.99 4.64 -10.69
CA ASN A 36 -18.80 3.87 -11.64
C ASN A 36 -20.00 3.24 -10.93
N TYR A 37 -19.75 2.55 -9.81
CA TYR A 37 -20.81 1.94 -8.99
C TYR A 37 -21.87 2.96 -8.54
N MET A 38 -21.45 4.11 -8.00
CA MET A 38 -22.36 5.08 -7.40
C MET A 38 -23.05 6.01 -8.41
N PHE A 39 -22.34 6.39 -9.49
CA PHE A 39 -22.76 7.47 -10.38
C PHE A 39 -22.73 7.10 -11.86
N GLY A 40 -22.38 5.86 -12.20
CA GLY A 40 -22.27 5.41 -13.59
C GLY A 40 -21.11 6.06 -14.37
N VAL A 41 -20.13 6.66 -13.69
CA VAL A 41 -18.96 7.27 -14.33
C VAL A 41 -18.15 6.19 -15.05
N PRO A 42 -17.87 6.31 -16.36
CA PRO A 42 -17.15 5.27 -17.09
C PRO A 42 -15.77 4.96 -16.48
N GLU A 43 -15.38 3.69 -16.48
CA GLU A 43 -14.02 3.30 -16.13
C GLU A 43 -13.11 3.48 -17.36
N SER A 44 -12.28 4.53 -17.33
CA SER A 44 -11.36 4.80 -18.43
C SER A 44 -10.07 5.42 -17.93
N VAL A 45 -8.97 5.15 -18.65
CA VAL A 45 -7.65 5.72 -18.34
C VAL A 45 -7.71 7.25 -18.31
N GLY A 46 -8.50 7.87 -19.19
CA GLY A 46 -8.68 9.34 -19.20
C GLY A 46 -9.27 9.87 -17.89
N ILE A 47 -10.27 9.20 -17.34
CA ILE A 47 -10.88 9.58 -16.04
C ILE A 47 -9.89 9.32 -14.90
N GLN A 48 -9.18 8.19 -14.90
CA GLN A 48 -8.18 7.88 -13.89
C GLN A 48 -7.04 8.91 -13.87
N VAL A 49 -6.55 9.33 -15.03
CA VAL A 49 -5.53 10.40 -15.13
C VAL A 49 -6.08 11.73 -14.63
N GLY A 50 -7.34 12.06 -14.96
CA GLY A 50 -8.02 13.25 -14.43
C GLY A 50 -8.16 13.24 -12.91
N LEU A 51 -8.50 12.07 -12.32
CA LEU A 51 -8.57 11.87 -10.87
C LEU A 51 -7.19 12.02 -10.22
N ILE A 52 -6.13 11.43 -10.80
CA ILE A 52 -4.74 11.65 -10.33
C ILE A 52 -4.42 13.14 -10.33
N ALA A 53 -4.71 13.86 -11.41
CA ALA A 53 -4.44 15.30 -11.50
C ALA A 53 -5.18 16.08 -10.41
N GLY A 54 -6.49 15.82 -10.24
CA GLY A 54 -7.31 16.48 -9.21
C GLY A 54 -6.80 16.23 -7.79
N ILE A 55 -6.49 14.97 -7.46
CA ILE A 55 -5.96 14.61 -6.13
C ILE A 55 -4.57 15.20 -5.93
N THR A 56 -3.74 15.24 -6.97
CA THR A 56 -2.41 15.88 -6.92
C THR A 56 -2.53 17.37 -6.62
N CYS A 57 -3.49 18.08 -7.20
CA CYS A 57 -3.75 19.47 -6.86
C CYS A 57 -4.09 19.64 -5.38
N ILE A 58 -4.92 18.77 -4.80
CA ILE A 58 -5.25 18.78 -3.37
C ILE A 58 -3.99 18.54 -2.52
N THR A 59 -3.16 17.56 -2.90
CA THR A 59 -1.89 17.27 -2.23
C THR A 59 -0.95 18.47 -2.29
N LEU A 60 -0.83 19.15 -3.44
CA LEU A 60 0.02 20.32 -3.60
C LEU A 60 -0.42 21.50 -2.73
N VAL A 61 -1.73 21.73 -2.63
CA VAL A 61 -2.27 22.73 -1.71
C VAL A 61 -1.87 22.39 -0.27
N SER A 62 -1.94 21.12 0.11
CA SER A 62 -1.52 20.66 1.44
C SER A 62 -0.02 20.86 1.70
N VAL A 63 0.83 20.55 0.72
CA VAL A 63 2.29 20.72 0.77
C VAL A 63 2.67 22.20 0.92
N VAL A 64 2.05 23.08 0.12
CA VAL A 64 2.38 24.52 0.09
C VAL A 64 1.89 25.23 1.34
N LEU A 65 0.70 24.91 1.81
CA LEU A 65 0.11 25.54 3.00
C LEU A 65 0.68 24.99 4.32
N GLY A 66 1.54 23.96 4.27
CA GLY A 66 2.12 23.36 5.48
C GLY A 66 1.05 22.82 6.42
N LEU A 67 0.01 22.19 5.86
CA LEU A 67 -1.13 21.68 6.64
C LEU A 67 -0.78 20.40 7.39
N ASP A 68 0.37 20.32 8.06
CA ASP A 68 0.81 19.11 8.80
C ASP A 68 -0.26 18.68 9.83
N ARG A 69 -0.96 19.66 10.45
CA ARG A 69 -2.12 19.39 11.31
C ARG A 69 -3.35 18.88 10.55
N GLY A 70 -3.55 19.36 9.32
CA GLY A 70 -4.65 18.92 8.44
C GLY A 70 -4.45 17.49 7.97
N ILE A 71 -3.24 17.15 7.50
CA ILE A 71 -2.87 15.78 7.09
C ILE A 71 -3.00 14.81 8.25
N ARG A 72 -2.56 15.21 9.45
CA ARG A 72 -2.75 14.41 10.66
C ARG A 72 -4.23 14.12 10.93
N ARG A 73 -5.10 15.13 10.88
CA ARG A 73 -6.55 14.96 11.07
C ARG A 73 -7.18 14.09 9.98
N LEU A 74 -6.75 14.25 8.73
CA LEU A 74 -7.19 13.40 7.62
C LEU A 74 -6.79 11.95 7.87
N SER A 75 -5.56 11.68 8.32
CA SER A 75 -5.09 10.34 8.67
C SER A 75 -5.86 9.74 9.85
N GLU A 76 -6.10 10.50 10.92
CA GLU A 76 -6.91 10.08 12.07
C GLU A 76 -8.36 9.76 11.66
N LEU A 77 -8.98 10.62 10.84
CA LEU A 77 -10.30 10.38 10.27
C LEU A 77 -10.31 9.11 9.40
N ASN A 78 -9.28 8.92 8.59
CA ASN A 78 -9.17 7.77 7.69
C ASN A 78 -9.10 6.45 8.46
N ILE A 79 -8.32 6.40 9.54
CA ILE A 79 -8.26 5.22 10.44
C ILE A 79 -9.64 4.99 11.09
N GLY A 80 -10.32 6.04 11.54
CA GLY A 80 -11.67 5.94 12.08
C GLY A 80 -12.69 5.40 11.08
N LEU A 81 -12.71 5.93 9.86
CA LEU A 81 -13.56 5.45 8.77
C LEU A 81 -13.26 4.00 8.38
N ALA A 82 -11.98 3.62 8.36
CA ALA A 82 -11.57 2.25 8.05
C ALA A 82 -12.04 1.29 9.15
N GLY A 83 -11.93 1.68 10.42
CA GLY A 83 -12.47 0.94 11.55
C GLY A 83 -14.00 0.81 11.50
N ILE A 84 -14.71 1.87 11.12
CA ILE A 84 -16.17 1.84 10.93
C ILE A 84 -16.55 0.87 9.80
N LEU A 85 -15.89 0.95 8.65
CA LEU A 85 -16.17 0.08 7.51
C LEU A 85 -15.87 -1.39 7.84
N LEU A 86 -14.75 -1.64 8.52
CA LEU A 86 -14.38 -2.97 8.99
C LEU A 86 -15.44 -3.53 9.95
N LEU A 87 -15.84 -2.75 10.96
CA LEU A 87 -16.86 -3.16 11.92
C LEU A 87 -18.21 -3.41 11.24
N PHE A 88 -18.58 -2.56 10.29
CA PHE A 88 -19.78 -2.73 9.46
C PHE A 88 -19.76 -4.07 8.75
N VAL A 89 -18.69 -4.42 8.04
CA VAL A 89 -18.58 -5.72 7.34
C VAL A 89 -18.62 -6.89 8.32
N ILE A 90 -17.99 -6.79 9.49
CA ILE A 90 -18.01 -7.87 10.50
C ILE A 90 -19.42 -8.08 11.07
N VAL A 91 -20.16 -7.00 11.35
CA VAL A 91 -21.48 -7.06 12.00
C VAL A 91 -22.58 -7.41 11.01
N VAL A 92 -22.51 -6.88 9.79
CA VAL A 92 -23.54 -7.06 8.76
C VAL A 92 -23.28 -8.30 7.90
N GLY A 93 -22.02 -8.65 7.68
CA GLY A 93 -21.62 -9.88 7.02
C GLY A 93 -21.80 -11.12 7.91
N PRO A 94 -21.27 -12.28 7.48
CA PRO A 94 -21.48 -13.55 8.17
C PRO A 94 -20.59 -13.65 9.43
N THR A 95 -20.95 -12.93 10.50
CA THR A 95 -20.10 -12.71 11.69
C THR A 95 -19.46 -13.98 12.26
N LEU A 96 -20.27 -15.03 12.51
CA LEU A 96 -19.75 -16.29 13.06
C LEU A 96 -18.74 -16.94 12.13
N PHE A 97 -19.05 -16.97 10.83
CA PHE A 97 -18.13 -17.49 9.81
C PHE A 97 -16.82 -16.71 9.77
N LEU A 98 -16.85 -15.38 9.96
CA LEU A 98 -15.63 -14.57 9.97
C LEU A 98 -14.74 -14.86 11.18
N PHE A 99 -15.32 -15.06 12.37
CA PHE A 99 -14.56 -15.41 13.56
C PHE A 99 -13.98 -16.84 13.48
N ASP A 100 -14.75 -17.80 12.98
CA ASP A 100 -14.26 -19.16 12.72
C ASP A 100 -13.14 -19.14 11.66
N SER A 101 -13.36 -18.38 10.59
CA SER A 101 -12.37 -18.17 9.53
C SER A 101 -11.09 -17.52 10.05
N LEU A 102 -11.17 -16.57 10.99
CA LEU A 102 -9.99 -15.91 11.54
C LEU A 102 -9.07 -16.93 12.23
N VAL A 103 -9.63 -17.80 13.07
CA VAL A 103 -8.89 -18.86 13.75
C VAL A 103 -8.29 -19.83 12.73
N GLN A 104 -9.09 -20.23 11.73
CA GLN A 104 -8.64 -21.15 10.69
C GLN A 104 -7.53 -20.55 9.82
N ASN A 105 -7.65 -19.28 9.42
CA ASN A 105 -6.67 -18.54 8.63
C ASN A 105 -5.32 -18.46 9.35
N VAL A 106 -5.32 -18.22 10.67
CA VAL A 106 -4.07 -18.25 11.48
C VAL A 106 -3.42 -19.63 11.43
N GLY A 107 -4.19 -20.69 11.66
CA GLY A 107 -3.70 -22.06 11.61
C GLY A 107 -3.09 -22.41 10.24
N LEU A 108 -3.82 -22.07 9.17
CA LEU A 108 -3.39 -22.30 7.78
C LEU A 108 -2.14 -21.50 7.41
N TYR A 109 -2.06 -20.24 7.82
CA TYR A 109 -0.88 -19.40 7.57
C TYR A 109 0.36 -20.02 8.20
N LEU A 110 0.28 -20.42 9.47
CA LEU A 110 1.40 -21.03 10.19
C LEU A 110 1.81 -22.39 9.61
N SER A 111 0.84 -23.22 9.21
CA SER A 111 1.13 -24.54 8.64
C SER A 111 1.74 -24.47 7.23
N HIS A 112 1.30 -23.52 6.41
CA HIS A 112 1.77 -23.38 5.03
C HIS A 112 2.97 -22.45 4.87
N LEU A 113 3.37 -21.70 5.90
CA LEU A 113 4.47 -20.74 5.83
C LEU A 113 5.76 -21.34 5.21
N PRO A 114 6.26 -22.52 5.64
CA PRO A 114 7.49 -23.06 5.08
C PRO A 114 7.35 -23.38 3.58
N GLN A 115 6.23 -23.99 3.19
CA GLN A 115 5.95 -24.36 1.81
C GLN A 115 5.84 -23.11 0.93
N LEU A 116 5.04 -22.12 1.33
CA LEU A 116 4.84 -20.88 0.57
C LEU A 116 6.12 -20.05 0.47
N SER A 117 6.99 -20.08 1.51
CA SER A 117 8.26 -19.34 1.51
C SER A 117 9.29 -19.86 0.51
N LEU A 118 9.18 -21.12 0.09
CA LEU A 118 10.10 -21.79 -0.82
C LEU A 118 9.46 -22.16 -2.17
N TRP A 119 8.20 -21.78 -2.38
CA TRP A 119 7.49 -22.13 -3.59
C TRP A 119 7.88 -21.20 -4.74
N THR A 120 8.54 -21.76 -5.76
CA THR A 120 9.05 -21.01 -6.92
C THR A 120 8.39 -21.43 -8.24
N GLU A 121 7.30 -22.19 -8.20
CA GLU A 121 6.62 -22.72 -9.40
C GLU A 121 7.49 -23.60 -10.32
N ALA A 122 8.62 -24.14 -9.83
CA ALA A 122 9.56 -24.90 -10.67
C ALA A 122 8.96 -26.13 -11.39
N TYR A 123 7.83 -26.64 -10.90
CA TYR A 123 7.15 -27.82 -11.43
C TYR A 123 5.82 -27.50 -12.15
N GLN A 124 5.46 -26.23 -12.29
CA GLN A 124 4.23 -25.78 -12.94
C GLN A 124 4.54 -24.61 -13.88
N SER A 125 4.14 -24.69 -15.14
CA SER A 125 4.37 -23.60 -16.11
C SER A 125 3.30 -22.51 -16.01
N THR A 126 3.16 -21.90 -14.83
CA THR A 126 2.22 -20.82 -14.52
C THR A 126 2.94 -19.47 -14.34
N SER A 127 2.20 -18.36 -14.32
CA SER A 127 2.72 -17.02 -14.02
C SER A 127 2.38 -16.52 -12.61
N TRP A 128 1.78 -17.35 -11.76
CA TRP A 128 1.13 -16.91 -10.54
C TRP A 128 2.09 -16.30 -9.52
N GLN A 129 3.33 -16.79 -9.42
CA GLN A 129 4.37 -16.15 -8.60
C GLN A 129 4.67 -14.72 -9.06
N ASN A 130 4.71 -14.46 -10.37
CA ASN A 130 4.96 -13.12 -10.90
C ASN A 130 3.80 -12.16 -10.62
N ASP A 131 2.56 -12.65 -10.76
CA ASP A 131 1.36 -11.83 -10.57
C ASP A 131 1.07 -11.49 -9.11
N TRP A 132 1.57 -12.31 -8.17
CA TRP A 132 1.28 -12.18 -6.74
C TRP A 132 2.54 -12.05 -5.88
N THR A 133 3.23 -13.16 -5.59
CA THR A 133 4.28 -13.22 -4.57
C THR A 133 5.45 -12.29 -4.91
N ILE A 134 6.02 -12.42 -6.12
CA ILE A 134 7.16 -11.62 -6.58
C ILE A 134 6.75 -10.15 -6.72
N PHE A 135 5.56 -9.89 -7.24
CA PHE A 135 5.00 -8.54 -7.33
C PHE A 135 4.93 -7.88 -5.93
N TYR A 136 4.30 -8.53 -4.95
CA TYR A 136 4.19 -7.98 -3.60
C TYR A 136 5.56 -7.79 -2.95
N TRP A 137 6.47 -8.77 -3.05
CA TRP A 137 7.84 -8.61 -2.54
C TRP A 137 8.53 -7.39 -3.14
N ALA A 138 8.49 -7.24 -4.46
CA ALA A 138 9.12 -6.11 -5.12
C ALA A 138 8.47 -4.78 -4.76
N TRP A 139 7.14 -4.73 -4.66
CA TRP A 139 6.40 -3.55 -4.24
C TRP A 139 6.78 -3.15 -2.80
N TRP A 140 6.76 -4.09 -1.85
CA TRP A 140 7.12 -3.81 -0.45
C TRP A 140 8.59 -3.38 -0.29
N ILE A 141 9.50 -3.99 -1.05
CA ILE A 141 10.92 -3.60 -1.10
C ILE A 141 11.05 -2.17 -1.63
N ALA A 142 10.38 -1.85 -2.74
CA ALA A 142 10.40 -0.50 -3.31
C ALA A 142 9.85 0.55 -2.33
N TRP A 143 8.92 0.16 -1.45
CA TRP A 143 8.34 1.02 -0.42
C TRP A 143 9.14 1.12 0.87
N SER A 144 10.11 0.24 1.09
CA SER A 144 10.77 0.16 2.39
C SER A 144 11.62 1.39 2.77
N PRO A 145 12.20 2.23 1.87
CA PRO A 145 12.85 3.47 2.28
C PRO A 145 11.86 4.43 2.94
N PHE A 146 10.68 4.57 2.33
CA PHE A 146 9.59 5.39 2.84
C PHE A 146 9.12 4.91 4.21
N VAL A 147 8.76 3.63 4.30
CA VAL A 147 8.25 3.03 5.53
C VAL A 147 9.32 3.01 6.62
N GLY A 148 10.55 2.63 6.30
CA GLY A 148 11.67 2.58 7.25
C GLY A 148 11.98 3.93 7.88
N MET A 149 12.03 5.00 7.08
CA MET A 149 12.22 6.36 7.57
C MET A 149 11.08 6.81 8.48
N PHE A 150 9.82 6.54 8.09
CA PHE A 150 8.67 6.89 8.89
C PHE A 150 8.69 6.19 10.26
N ILE A 151 8.87 4.86 10.28
CA ILE A 151 8.88 4.07 11.50
C ILE A 151 10.05 4.48 12.40
N ALA A 152 11.24 4.72 11.85
CA ALA A 152 12.41 5.16 12.61
C ALA A 152 12.13 6.45 13.41
N ARG A 153 11.41 7.42 12.80
CA ARG A 153 11.10 8.70 13.44
C ARG A 153 10.13 8.56 14.61
N ILE A 154 9.09 7.74 14.46
CA ILE A 154 8.09 7.53 15.52
C ILE A 154 8.56 6.57 16.62
N SER A 155 9.70 5.90 16.42
CA SER A 155 10.23 4.88 17.34
C SER A 155 11.39 5.38 18.21
N ARG A 156 11.67 6.70 18.23
CA ARG A 156 12.76 7.26 19.04
C ARG A 156 12.54 6.95 20.53
N GLY A 157 13.55 6.38 21.17
CA GLY A 157 13.53 6.03 22.60
C GLY A 157 13.00 4.63 22.93
N ARG A 158 12.64 3.82 21.91
CA ARG A 158 12.27 2.40 22.08
C ARG A 158 13.49 1.49 22.10
N THR A 159 13.39 0.36 22.79
CA THR A 159 14.40 -0.70 22.65
C THR A 159 14.28 -1.37 21.28
N ILE A 160 15.35 -2.02 20.81
CA ILE A 160 15.31 -2.76 19.53
C ILE A 160 14.25 -3.87 19.58
N GLN A 161 14.08 -4.54 20.73
CA GLN A 161 13.07 -5.59 20.90
C GLN A 161 11.64 -5.04 20.80
N GLU A 162 11.35 -3.93 21.49
CA GLU A 162 10.05 -3.26 21.40
C GLU A 162 9.76 -2.78 19.98
N PHE A 163 10.76 -2.22 19.31
CA PHE A 163 10.67 -1.79 17.92
C PHE A 163 10.30 -2.95 16.99
N VAL A 164 11.06 -4.06 17.03
CA VAL A 164 10.82 -5.21 16.15
C VAL A 164 9.44 -5.83 16.41
N LEU A 165 9.08 -6.05 17.68
CA LEU A 165 7.79 -6.63 18.04
C LEU A 165 6.62 -5.72 17.62
N GLY A 166 6.71 -4.42 17.88
CA GLY A 166 5.65 -3.48 17.50
C GLY A 166 5.45 -3.38 15.99
N VAL A 167 6.54 -3.31 15.24
CA VAL A 167 6.53 -3.16 13.77
C VAL A 167 6.03 -4.42 13.06
N VAL A 168 6.28 -5.61 13.63
CA VAL A 168 5.81 -6.87 13.04
C VAL A 168 4.40 -7.22 13.51
N ALA A 169 4.14 -7.20 14.83
CA ALA A 169 2.91 -7.76 15.38
C ALA A 169 1.67 -6.92 15.06
N VAL A 170 1.76 -5.58 15.18
CA VAL A 170 0.58 -4.71 14.99
C VAL A 170 0.07 -4.76 13.54
N PRO A 171 0.92 -4.55 12.50
CA PRO A 171 0.46 -4.63 11.12
C PRO A 171 0.02 -6.05 10.72
N PHE A 172 0.67 -7.09 11.27
CA PHE A 172 0.28 -8.48 11.01
C PHE A 172 -1.15 -8.75 11.47
N VAL A 173 -1.50 -8.41 12.72
CA VAL A 173 -2.85 -8.63 13.26
C VAL A 173 -3.87 -7.79 12.49
N MET A 174 -3.58 -6.53 12.20
CA MET A 174 -4.48 -5.69 11.41
C MET A 174 -4.74 -6.27 10.01
N THR A 175 -3.70 -6.76 9.34
CA THR A 175 -3.81 -7.36 8.00
C THR A 175 -4.62 -8.65 8.06
N LEU A 176 -4.36 -9.50 9.05
CA LEU A 176 -5.09 -10.74 9.27
C LEU A 176 -6.60 -10.48 9.45
N VAL A 177 -6.96 -9.51 10.30
CA VAL A 177 -8.36 -9.15 10.56
C VAL A 177 -9.00 -8.53 9.32
N TRP A 178 -8.31 -7.62 8.63
CA TRP A 178 -8.83 -6.97 7.43
C TRP A 178 -9.08 -7.97 6.28
N LEU A 179 -8.08 -8.79 5.97
CA LEU A 179 -8.20 -9.79 4.90
C LEU A 179 -9.25 -10.86 5.25
N THR A 180 -9.37 -11.23 6.52
CA THR A 180 -10.45 -12.14 6.95
C THR A 180 -11.81 -11.47 6.76
N ALA A 181 -12.01 -10.25 7.27
CA ALA A 181 -13.30 -9.58 7.21
C ALA A 181 -13.79 -9.40 5.76
N PHE A 182 -12.98 -8.83 4.86
CA PHE A 182 -13.42 -8.58 3.48
C PHE A 182 -13.27 -9.82 2.59
N GLY A 183 -12.15 -10.53 2.67
CA GLY A 183 -11.85 -11.68 1.83
C GLY A 183 -12.75 -12.87 2.13
N ASN A 184 -12.92 -13.24 3.42
CA ASN A 184 -13.82 -14.33 3.78
C ASN A 184 -15.30 -13.93 3.61
N SER A 185 -15.68 -12.65 3.72
CA SER A 185 -17.03 -12.21 3.34
C SER A 185 -17.30 -12.43 1.84
N ALA A 186 -16.36 -12.07 0.96
CA ALA A 186 -16.49 -12.34 -0.47
C ALA A 186 -16.51 -13.85 -0.78
N LEU A 187 -15.70 -14.66 -0.09
CA LEU A 187 -15.73 -16.12 -0.21
C LEU A 187 -17.05 -16.71 0.30
N TYR A 188 -17.62 -16.17 1.38
CA TYR A 188 -18.91 -16.62 1.88
C TYR A 188 -20.01 -16.36 0.86
N GLU A 189 -20.04 -15.17 0.26
CA GLU A 189 -20.98 -14.85 -0.80
C GLU A 189 -20.80 -15.75 -2.04
N GLU A 190 -19.56 -16.14 -2.35
CA GLU A 190 -19.27 -17.08 -3.45
C GLU A 190 -19.76 -18.51 -3.15
N LEU A 191 -19.51 -19.01 -1.94
CA LEU A 191 -19.74 -20.42 -1.58
C LEU A 191 -21.16 -20.70 -1.08
N PHE A 192 -21.74 -19.75 -0.34
CA PHE A 192 -22.99 -19.93 0.40
C PHE A 192 -24.05 -18.86 0.08
N GLY A 193 -23.63 -17.72 -0.47
CA GLY A 193 -24.50 -16.63 -0.87
C GLY A 193 -24.97 -16.73 -2.31
N GLN A 194 -25.00 -15.58 -2.99
CA GLN A 194 -25.52 -15.49 -4.37
C GLN A 194 -24.54 -15.99 -5.45
N GLY A 195 -23.28 -16.24 -5.10
CA GLY A 195 -22.23 -16.58 -6.07
C GLY A 195 -21.79 -15.40 -6.94
N GLY A 196 -20.83 -15.66 -7.83
CA GLY A 196 -20.40 -14.71 -8.87
C GLY A 196 -19.42 -13.62 -8.40
N MET A 197 -18.98 -13.67 -7.13
CA MET A 197 -17.91 -12.79 -6.65
C MET A 197 -16.59 -13.09 -7.36
N ALA A 198 -16.30 -14.37 -7.59
CA ALA A 198 -15.08 -14.79 -8.27
C ALA A 198 -14.99 -14.22 -9.68
N THR A 199 -16.09 -14.23 -10.45
CA THR A 199 -16.11 -13.69 -11.81
C THR A 199 -15.93 -12.17 -11.80
N VAL A 200 -16.69 -11.46 -10.96
CA VAL A 200 -16.61 -9.99 -10.87
C VAL A 200 -15.20 -9.52 -10.49
N ILE A 201 -14.56 -10.17 -9.51
CA ILE A 201 -13.21 -9.81 -9.04
C ILE A 201 -12.16 -10.17 -10.10
N THR A 202 -12.33 -11.28 -10.81
CA THR A 202 -11.39 -11.69 -11.88
C THR A 202 -11.46 -10.73 -13.07
N ASP A 203 -12.66 -10.25 -13.42
CA ASP A 203 -12.86 -9.30 -14.51
C ASP A 203 -12.37 -7.90 -14.13
N ASN A 204 -12.69 -7.43 -12.92
CA ASN A 204 -12.24 -6.15 -12.40
C ASN A 204 -12.00 -6.18 -10.89
N ALA A 205 -10.74 -6.41 -10.49
CA ALA A 205 -10.35 -6.45 -9.08
C ALA A 205 -10.64 -5.14 -8.33
N ALA A 206 -10.63 -3.98 -9.01
CA ALA A 206 -10.93 -2.69 -8.40
C ALA A 206 -12.41 -2.57 -7.98
N PHE A 207 -13.29 -3.33 -8.63
CA PHE A 207 -14.72 -3.35 -8.34
C PHE A 207 -15.10 -4.30 -7.19
N GLY A 208 -14.21 -5.23 -6.82
CA GLY A 208 -14.51 -6.31 -5.86
C GLY A 208 -15.05 -5.85 -4.51
N LEU A 209 -14.53 -4.73 -3.97
CA LEU A 209 -15.04 -4.14 -2.73
C LEU A 209 -16.49 -3.68 -2.89
N PHE A 210 -16.80 -2.97 -3.98
CA PHE A 210 -18.12 -2.39 -4.21
C PHE A 210 -19.15 -3.47 -4.51
N ALA A 211 -18.78 -4.49 -5.27
CA ALA A 211 -19.61 -5.68 -5.49
C ALA A 211 -19.96 -6.41 -4.19
N LEU A 212 -19.02 -6.52 -3.25
CA LEU A 212 -19.30 -7.08 -1.93
C LEU A 212 -20.27 -6.18 -1.15
N LEU A 213 -20.02 -4.87 -1.12
CA LEU A 213 -20.84 -3.92 -0.39
C LEU A 213 -22.28 -3.83 -0.94
N GLU A 214 -22.48 -4.11 -2.24
CA GLU A 214 -23.81 -4.23 -2.85
C GLU A 214 -24.63 -5.39 -2.27
N ARG A 215 -23.97 -6.44 -1.74
CA ARG A 215 -24.66 -7.54 -1.06
C ARG A 215 -25.18 -7.16 0.32
N TYR A 216 -24.73 -6.03 0.88
CA TYR A 216 -25.05 -5.59 2.23
C TYR A 216 -25.99 -4.38 2.24
N PRO A 217 -26.81 -4.22 3.31
CA PRO A 217 -27.65 -3.04 3.48
C PRO A 217 -26.83 -1.76 3.49
N VAL A 218 -27.45 -0.65 3.08
CA VAL A 218 -26.80 0.68 3.05
C VAL A 218 -25.56 0.72 2.12
N SER A 219 -25.58 -0.09 1.06
CA SER A 219 -24.49 -0.26 0.09
C SER A 219 -23.92 1.06 -0.43
N GLU A 220 -24.78 2.00 -0.85
CA GLU A 220 -24.38 3.32 -1.35
C GLU A 220 -23.54 4.12 -0.35
N VAL A 221 -23.93 4.12 0.93
CA VAL A 221 -23.20 4.85 1.99
C VAL A 221 -21.87 4.17 2.28
N SER A 222 -21.86 2.85 2.38
CA SER A 222 -20.63 2.08 2.62
C SER A 222 -19.64 2.20 1.45
N ALA A 223 -20.13 2.22 0.20
CA ALA A 223 -19.35 2.45 -1.01
C ALA A 223 -18.79 3.87 -1.04
N ALA A 224 -19.59 4.88 -0.66
CA ALA A 224 -19.13 6.26 -0.53
C ALA A 224 -17.98 6.38 0.47
N ILE A 225 -18.10 5.71 1.62
CA ILE A 225 -17.01 5.63 2.62
C ILE A 225 -15.78 4.97 2.01
N GLY A 226 -15.94 3.87 1.25
CA GLY A 226 -14.84 3.22 0.52
C GLY A 226 -14.10 4.16 -0.43
N VAL A 227 -14.84 4.92 -1.25
CA VAL A 227 -14.24 5.91 -2.17
C VAL A 227 -13.50 7.01 -1.40
N ILE A 228 -14.11 7.56 -0.34
CA ILE A 228 -13.50 8.59 0.50
C ILE A 228 -12.22 8.09 1.16
N LEU A 229 -12.24 6.86 1.69
CA LEU A 229 -11.08 6.21 2.31
C LEU A 229 -9.90 6.15 1.34
N VAL A 230 -10.14 5.63 0.14
CA VAL A 230 -9.08 5.49 -0.87
C VAL A 230 -8.56 6.85 -1.32
N ALA A 231 -9.45 7.85 -1.46
CA ALA A 231 -9.05 9.22 -1.80
C ALA A 231 -8.18 9.87 -0.71
N ILE A 232 -8.53 9.71 0.57
CA ILE A 232 -7.72 10.21 1.69
C ILE A 232 -6.39 9.46 1.79
N PHE A 233 -6.38 8.14 1.64
CA PHE A 233 -5.15 7.35 1.57
C PHE A 233 -4.23 7.83 0.46
N PHE A 234 -4.78 8.13 -0.72
CA PHE A 234 -4.02 8.69 -1.83
C PHE A 234 -3.35 10.02 -1.42
N VAL A 235 -4.12 11.00 -0.91
CA VAL A 235 -3.58 12.32 -0.53
C VAL A 235 -2.50 12.19 0.53
N THR A 236 -2.78 11.45 1.60
CA THR A 236 -1.87 11.28 2.74
C THR A 236 -0.59 10.53 2.34
N SER A 237 -0.69 9.52 1.48
CA SER A 237 0.46 8.75 0.98
C SER A 237 1.30 9.57 0.01
N ALA A 238 0.67 10.33 -0.88
CA ALA A 238 1.37 11.20 -1.82
C ALA A 238 2.16 12.30 -1.10
N ASP A 239 1.58 12.95 -0.08
CA ASP A 239 2.31 13.95 0.71
C ASP A 239 3.47 13.33 1.51
N SER A 240 3.18 12.27 2.27
CA SER A 240 4.19 11.61 3.13
C SER A 240 5.34 11.04 2.29
N GLY A 241 5.00 10.45 1.14
CA GLY A 241 5.95 9.91 0.18
C GLY A 241 6.85 11.00 -0.41
N ALA A 242 6.25 12.10 -0.88
CA ALA A 242 7.00 13.23 -1.41
C ALA A 242 7.92 13.87 -0.36
N TYR A 243 7.49 13.91 0.89
CA TYR A 243 8.32 14.37 2.01
C TYR A 243 9.54 13.47 2.23
N VAL A 244 9.38 12.14 2.25
CA VAL A 244 10.51 11.22 2.44
C VAL A 244 11.48 11.23 1.26
N VAL A 245 10.97 11.21 0.03
CA VAL A 245 11.86 11.34 -1.16
C VAL A 245 12.57 12.69 -1.15
N GLY A 246 11.90 13.75 -0.68
CA GLY A 246 12.51 15.04 -0.43
C GLY A 246 13.69 14.97 0.54
N ILE A 247 13.57 14.24 1.66
CA ILE A 247 14.68 14.07 2.61
C ILE A 247 15.85 13.32 1.95
N ILE A 248 15.58 12.21 1.25
CA ILE A 248 16.61 11.41 0.58
C ILE A 248 17.38 12.27 -0.41
N THR A 249 16.66 13.07 -1.21
CA THR A 249 17.24 13.88 -2.29
C THR A 249 17.83 15.22 -1.81
N ALA A 250 17.52 15.64 -0.58
CA ALA A 250 18.15 16.77 0.10
C ALA A 250 19.39 16.37 0.94
N GLY A 251 19.92 15.15 0.75
CA GLY A 251 21.09 14.66 1.49
C GLY A 251 20.81 14.38 2.96
N GLY A 252 19.57 14.00 3.31
CA GLY A 252 19.18 13.64 4.67
C GLY A 252 18.69 14.81 5.52
N GLN A 253 18.50 16.00 4.94
CA GLN A 253 17.91 17.13 5.67
C GLN A 253 16.47 16.83 6.07
N GLU A 254 16.18 16.84 7.38
CA GLU A 254 14.86 16.47 7.92
C GLU A 254 13.74 17.44 7.53
N THR A 255 14.07 18.62 7.04
CA THR A 255 13.11 19.64 6.58
C THR A 255 13.36 19.99 5.11
N PRO A 256 12.97 19.10 4.16
CA PRO A 256 13.11 19.40 2.74
C PRO A 256 12.27 20.61 2.37
N SER A 257 12.75 21.40 1.40
CA SER A 257 12.04 22.59 0.95
C SER A 257 10.67 22.25 0.36
N VAL A 258 9.70 23.16 0.52
CA VAL A 258 8.33 23.00 -0.04
C VAL A 258 8.39 22.74 -1.54
N GLY A 259 9.29 23.41 -2.27
CA GLY A 259 9.47 23.20 -3.71
C GLY A 259 9.94 21.78 -4.04
N LEU A 260 10.85 21.20 -3.26
CA LEU A 260 11.32 19.83 -3.47
C LEU A 260 10.21 18.80 -3.19
N ARG A 261 9.43 19.01 -2.12
CA ARG A 261 8.24 18.19 -1.82
C ARG A 261 7.22 18.27 -2.95
N ALA A 262 6.89 19.47 -3.42
CA ALA A 262 5.93 19.67 -4.50
C ALA A 262 6.40 18.99 -5.80
N LEU A 263 7.69 19.11 -6.12
CA LEU A 263 8.29 18.42 -7.27
C LEU A 263 8.09 16.91 -7.19
N TRP A 264 8.42 16.28 -6.05
CA TRP A 264 8.27 14.83 -5.90
C TRP A 264 6.83 14.35 -5.87
N ALA A 265 5.90 15.15 -5.31
CA ALA A 265 4.47 14.87 -5.40
C ALA A 265 3.99 14.87 -6.86
N ILE A 266 4.40 15.86 -7.66
CA ILE A 266 4.06 15.94 -9.08
C ILE A 266 4.68 14.78 -9.86
N LEU A 267 5.98 14.52 -9.68
CA LEU A 267 6.68 13.46 -10.39
C LEU A 267 6.08 12.09 -10.08
N GLY A 268 5.77 11.80 -8.80
CA GLY A 268 5.10 10.55 -8.43
C GLY A 268 3.75 10.37 -9.12
N SER A 269 2.94 11.42 -9.18
CA SER A 269 1.65 11.40 -9.89
C SER A 269 1.79 11.27 -11.40
N VAL A 270 2.78 11.93 -12.01
CA VAL A 270 3.08 11.81 -13.44
C VAL A 270 3.51 10.38 -13.78
N VAL A 271 4.35 9.76 -12.94
CA VAL A 271 4.77 8.37 -13.10
C VAL A 271 3.57 7.42 -12.97
N ALA A 272 2.70 7.62 -11.98
CA ALA A 272 1.47 6.84 -11.82
C ALA A 272 0.54 6.94 -13.05
N ALA A 273 0.30 8.17 -13.53
CA ALA A 273 -0.47 8.41 -14.75
C ALA A 273 0.18 7.76 -15.98
N GLY A 274 1.51 7.85 -16.10
CA GLY A 274 2.28 7.21 -17.16
C GLY A 274 2.13 5.69 -17.18
N PHE A 275 2.14 5.03 -16.02
CA PHE A 275 1.90 3.58 -15.93
C PHE A 275 0.47 3.22 -16.32
N LEU A 276 -0.54 4.01 -15.90
CA LEU A 276 -1.91 3.77 -16.32
C LEU A 276 -2.09 3.88 -17.83
N ILE A 277 -1.49 4.90 -18.45
CA ILE A 277 -1.49 5.10 -19.91
C ILE A 277 -0.73 3.98 -20.63
N GLY A 278 0.41 3.54 -20.09
CA GLY A 278 1.30 2.57 -20.71
C GLY A 278 0.83 1.12 -20.64
N GLY A 279 -0.11 0.79 -19.76
CA GLY A 279 -0.63 -0.58 -19.65
C GLY A 279 -1.42 -0.90 -18.38
N GLY A 280 -1.96 0.11 -17.69
CA GLY A 280 -2.81 -0.09 -16.52
C GLY A 280 -2.16 -0.92 -15.42
N LEU A 281 -2.90 -1.92 -14.94
CA LEU A 281 -2.49 -2.82 -13.86
C LEU A 281 -1.17 -3.54 -14.16
N VAL A 282 -0.98 -4.01 -15.40
CA VAL A 282 0.22 -4.75 -15.81
C VAL A 282 1.45 -3.84 -15.75
N ALA A 283 1.32 -2.61 -16.24
CA ALA A 283 2.41 -1.62 -16.19
C ALA A 283 2.75 -1.24 -14.74
N LEU A 284 1.74 -1.03 -13.89
CA LEU A 284 1.94 -0.74 -12.46
C LEU A 284 2.69 -1.87 -11.73
N ARG A 285 2.35 -3.13 -12.01
CA ARG A 285 3.03 -4.30 -11.42
C ARG A 285 4.46 -4.44 -11.95
N THR A 286 4.64 -4.33 -13.25
CA THR A 286 5.95 -4.45 -13.91
C THR A 286 6.92 -3.38 -13.42
N ALA A 287 6.47 -2.13 -13.27
CA ALA A 287 7.29 -1.04 -12.74
C ALA A 287 7.75 -1.28 -11.30
N SER A 288 6.86 -1.80 -10.45
CA SER A 288 7.24 -2.21 -9.09
C SER A 288 8.31 -3.30 -9.08
N ILE A 289 8.19 -4.31 -9.97
CA ILE A 289 9.19 -5.38 -10.08
C ILE A 289 10.56 -4.83 -10.53
N LEU A 290 10.57 -4.00 -11.58
CA LEU A 290 11.80 -3.43 -12.13
C LEU A 290 12.53 -2.51 -11.15
N SER A 291 11.79 -1.80 -10.28
CA SER A 291 12.37 -0.89 -9.29
C SER A 291 12.72 -1.58 -7.97
N GLY A 292 11.95 -2.58 -7.55
CA GLY A 292 12.18 -3.33 -6.31
C GLY A 292 13.42 -4.21 -6.38
N LEU A 293 13.72 -4.84 -7.52
CA LEU A 293 14.84 -5.77 -7.65
C LEU A 293 16.22 -5.11 -7.39
N PRO A 294 16.58 -3.97 -8.02
CA PRO A 294 17.83 -3.27 -7.69
C PRO A 294 17.90 -2.86 -6.22
N PHE A 295 16.77 -2.44 -5.64
CA PHE A 295 16.71 -2.00 -4.26
C PHE A 295 16.81 -3.18 -3.26
N ALA A 296 16.41 -4.39 -3.63
CA ALA A 296 16.61 -5.60 -2.83
C ALA A 296 18.10 -5.88 -2.56
N ILE A 297 18.96 -5.60 -3.55
CA ILE A 297 20.42 -5.70 -3.40
C ILE A 297 20.90 -4.69 -2.35
N VAL A 298 20.41 -3.44 -2.42
CA VAL A 298 20.72 -2.39 -1.46
C VAL A 298 20.26 -2.79 -0.05
N LEU A 299 19.05 -3.33 0.12
CA LEU A 299 18.55 -3.81 1.41
C LEU A 299 19.42 -4.92 1.99
N THR A 300 19.91 -5.84 1.16
CA THR A 300 20.81 -6.91 1.61
C THR A 300 22.11 -6.34 2.18
N VAL A 301 22.68 -5.33 1.51
CA VAL A 301 23.85 -4.60 2.01
C VAL A 301 23.52 -3.86 3.30
N LEU A 302 22.34 -3.25 3.42
CA LEU A 302 21.89 -2.57 4.63
C LEU A 302 21.73 -3.53 5.82
N CYS A 303 21.27 -4.77 5.61
CA CYS A 303 21.23 -5.79 6.67
C CYS A 303 22.63 -6.09 7.23
N VAL A 304 23.63 -6.25 6.35
CA VAL A 304 25.03 -6.46 6.77
C VAL A 304 25.58 -5.22 7.49
N SER A 305 25.27 -4.02 6.98
CA SER A 305 25.66 -2.75 7.60
C SER A 305 25.08 -2.60 9.01
N LEU A 306 23.80 -2.90 9.19
CA LEU A 306 23.11 -2.86 10.48
C LEU A 306 23.76 -3.83 11.48
N LEU A 307 24.04 -5.06 11.06
CA LEU A 307 24.71 -6.05 11.91
C LEU A 307 26.10 -5.59 12.36
N LYS A 308 26.87 -4.96 11.47
CA LYS A 308 28.17 -4.37 11.83
C LYS A 308 28.00 -3.22 12.83
N GLY A 309 27.10 -2.28 12.56
CA GLY A 309 26.84 -1.15 13.44
C GLY A 309 26.40 -1.56 14.84
N LEU A 310 25.51 -2.56 14.94
CA LEU A 310 25.07 -3.11 16.24
C LEU A 310 26.21 -3.80 16.99
N ARG A 311 27.08 -4.53 16.28
CA ARG A 311 28.26 -5.15 16.90
C ARG A 311 29.23 -4.11 17.41
N GLU A 312 29.54 -3.07 16.63
CA GLU A 312 30.42 -1.99 17.05
C GLU A 312 29.90 -1.28 18.29
N GLU A 313 28.60 -0.99 18.34
CA GLU A 313 27.97 -0.38 19.51
C GLU A 313 28.05 -1.30 20.73
N PHE A 314 27.78 -2.60 20.57
CA PHE A 314 27.89 -3.58 21.65
C PHE A 314 29.33 -3.71 22.20
N HIS A 315 30.35 -3.56 21.36
CA HIS A 315 31.76 -3.58 21.81
C HIS A 315 32.21 -2.27 22.47
N LYS A 316 31.48 -1.16 22.27
CA LYS A 316 31.75 0.13 22.91
C LYS A 316 31.09 0.26 24.29
N MET A 317 30.07 -0.54 24.57
CA MET A 317 29.40 -0.66 25.88
C MET A 317 30.21 -1.55 26.82
#